data_AF-A0A954E1S1-F1
#
_entry.id   AF-A0A954E1S1-F1
#
_cell.length_a   1.000
_cell.length_b   1.000
_cell.length_c   1.000
_cell.angle_alpha   90.00
_cell.angle_beta   90.00
_cell.angle_gamma   90.00
#
_symmetry.space_group_name_H-M   'P 1'
#
loop_
_entity.id
_entity.type
_entity.pdbx_description
1 polymer ?
#
loop_
_entity_poly.entity_id
_entity_poly.type
_entity_poly.pdbx_seq_one_letter_code
_entity_poly.pdbx_strand_id
1 'polypeptide(L)'
;NLLVRAEGGSREAATALLRTSRAVEARTDENGTFRLEGLSAGDWQVGVVLPPGSPWRPRDAQVVEAGRDDLEIVLQRDARPGRAVRVRIVDAETRETLRALDAELAWVGSDAPPPPRVELLPDAVELADVRPGSWRLWARVSGRGACLLDFTLEEDDTPLELELPCSGICRIEGRVALPADAGVPRDWIVASVFQGPGPPGRWPGLRGEYGSRAMRSPVAEDGSFAMDTVVAGPYRLELIADDWIASARVVVEPGTTLEARLRAERAGELLLRGALPIPEGLSLWLSDGVGGEAWHWLRPELVGAGWEVRRALPPGDQRWALAQRTPPGSARPLPPGPVLAEGGVAIQSGRTHTVEVSWN
;
A
#
# COMPACT_ATOMS: atom_id res chain seq x y z
N ASN A 1 11.43 34.76 -6.32
CA ASN A 1 10.03 34.82 -6.81
C ASN A 1 9.75 33.56 -7.59
N LEU A 2 8.68 32.84 -7.27
CA LEU A 2 8.49 31.46 -7.72
C LEU A 2 7.33 31.38 -8.71
N LEU A 3 7.53 30.71 -9.84
CA LEU A 3 6.57 30.72 -10.95
C LEU A 3 6.09 29.29 -11.27
N VAL A 4 4.77 29.05 -11.30
CA VAL A 4 4.21 27.86 -11.95
C VAL A 4 3.79 28.25 -13.36
N ARG A 5 4.25 27.49 -14.36
CA ARG A 5 3.78 27.64 -15.74
C ARG A 5 3.18 26.34 -16.22
N ALA A 6 1.97 26.38 -16.78
CA ALA A 6 1.47 25.27 -17.56
C ALA A 6 2.02 25.34 -18.99
N GLU A 7 2.43 24.21 -19.55
CA GLU A 7 2.78 24.11 -20.96
C GLU A 7 1.59 24.56 -21.82
N GLY A 8 1.84 25.48 -22.76
CA GLY A 8 0.79 26.08 -23.59
C GLY A 8 0.07 27.29 -22.97
N GLY A 9 0.52 27.81 -21.83
CA GLY A 9 0.06 29.10 -21.29
C GLY A 9 -1.31 29.06 -20.60
N SER A 10 -1.83 27.87 -20.33
CA SER A 10 -3.06 27.68 -19.56
C SER A 10 -2.87 28.08 -18.09
N ARG A 11 -3.92 28.61 -17.47
CA ARG A 11 -3.91 29.08 -16.07
C ARG A 11 -4.67 28.06 -15.23
N GLU A 12 -4.00 27.42 -14.27
CA GLU A 12 -4.68 26.58 -13.28
C GLU A 12 -4.27 26.95 -11.87
N ALA A 13 -5.26 26.91 -10.97
CA ALA A 13 -5.03 27.08 -9.54
C ALA A 13 -4.32 25.83 -9.00
N ALA A 14 -3.05 25.94 -8.65
CA ALA A 14 -2.28 24.90 -8.02
C ALA A 14 -1.93 25.31 -6.57
N THR A 15 -1.80 24.34 -5.67
CA THR A 15 -1.23 24.58 -4.34
C THR A 15 0.15 23.98 -4.28
N ALA A 16 1.17 24.80 -4.04
CA ALA A 16 2.51 24.33 -3.75
C ALA A 16 2.60 23.94 -2.27
N LEU A 17 3.05 22.72 -2.01
CA LEU A 17 3.33 22.17 -0.68
C LEU A 17 4.83 22.02 -0.52
N LEU A 18 5.43 22.77 0.40
CA LEU A 18 6.78 22.50 0.88
C LEU A 18 6.71 21.61 2.11
N ARG A 19 7.51 20.53 2.14
CA ARG A 19 7.52 19.62 3.29
C ARG A 19 8.90 19.49 3.93
N THR A 20 9.00 20.02 5.15
CA THR A 20 9.85 19.51 6.25
C THR A 20 8.94 19.06 7.40
N SER A 21 9.42 18.97 8.65
CA SER A 21 8.59 18.65 9.83
C SER A 21 7.40 19.61 10.03
N ARG A 22 7.35 20.74 9.30
CA ARG A 22 6.21 21.64 9.19
C ARG A 22 5.89 21.91 7.71
N ALA A 23 4.68 21.61 7.27
CA ALA A 23 4.23 21.92 5.92
C ALA A 23 3.94 23.42 5.77
N VAL A 24 4.43 24.04 4.69
CA VAL A 24 4.07 25.40 4.27
C VAL A 24 3.31 25.30 2.95
N GLU A 25 2.16 25.96 2.87
CA GLU A 25 1.26 25.94 1.72
C GLU A 25 1.21 27.32 1.07
N ALA A 26 1.22 27.37 -0.26
CA ALA A 26 0.89 28.55 -1.03
C ALA A 26 -0.03 28.19 -2.19
N ARG A 27 -0.98 29.07 -2.50
CA ARG A 27 -1.83 28.95 -3.68
C ARG A 27 -1.27 29.82 -4.79
N THR A 28 -1.34 29.34 -6.02
CA THR A 28 -1.04 30.17 -7.18
C THR A 28 -2.10 31.25 -7.35
N ASP A 29 -1.66 32.44 -7.74
CA ASP A 29 -2.52 33.54 -8.14
C ASP A 29 -3.06 33.34 -9.57
N GLU A 30 -3.79 34.34 -10.06
CA GLU A 30 -4.35 34.38 -11.42
C GLU A 30 -3.29 34.32 -12.54
N ASN A 31 -2.02 34.60 -12.22
CA ASN A 31 -0.90 34.54 -13.13
C ASN A 31 -0.12 33.21 -13.03
N GLY A 32 -0.59 32.24 -12.23
CA GLY A 32 0.13 31.00 -11.96
C GLY A 32 1.34 31.18 -11.03
N THR A 33 1.50 32.37 -10.42
CA THR A 33 2.63 32.66 -9.54
C THR A 33 2.26 32.33 -8.10
N PHE A 34 3.21 31.84 -7.30
CA PHE A 34 3.01 31.67 -5.85
C PHE A 34 4.23 32.19 -5.11
N ARG A 35 4.07 32.46 -3.81
CA ARG A 35 5.17 32.90 -2.96
C ARG A 35 5.13 32.15 -1.65
N LEU A 36 6.27 31.58 -1.27
CA LEU A 36 6.48 30.94 0.02
C LEU A 36 7.48 31.80 0.79
N GLU A 37 7.10 32.20 2.00
CA GLU A 37 7.87 33.10 2.85
C GLU A 37 8.19 32.46 4.20
N GLY A 38 9.22 32.97 4.89
CA GLY A 38 9.59 32.48 6.22
C GLY A 38 10.26 31.11 6.22
N LEU A 39 10.79 30.68 5.07
CA LEU A 39 11.54 29.44 4.96
C LEU A 39 12.96 29.64 5.50
N SER A 40 13.40 28.73 6.37
CA SER A 40 14.82 28.66 6.75
C SER A 40 15.65 28.12 5.58
N ALA A 41 16.92 28.54 5.52
CA ALA A 41 17.87 27.99 4.56
C ALA A 41 18.01 26.46 4.76
N GLY A 42 18.05 25.73 3.65
CA GLY A 42 18.12 24.26 3.63
C GLY A 42 17.49 23.68 2.36
N ASP A 43 17.55 22.37 2.24
CA ASP A 43 16.95 21.62 1.12
C ASP A 43 15.45 21.44 1.35
N TRP A 44 14.65 21.72 0.33
CA TRP A 44 13.20 21.56 0.38
C TRP A 44 12.68 20.69 -0.76
N GLN A 45 11.73 19.82 -0.44
CA GLN A 45 10.92 19.13 -1.43
C GLN A 45 9.64 19.94 -1.70
N VAL A 46 9.40 20.25 -2.97
CA VAL A 46 8.19 20.94 -3.41
C VAL A 46 7.26 19.95 -4.09
N GLY A 47 6.06 19.78 -3.54
CA GLY A 47 4.96 19.06 -4.16
C GLY A 47 3.93 20.02 -4.74
N VAL A 48 3.24 19.60 -5.78
CA VAL A 48 2.07 20.32 -6.32
C VAL A 48 0.82 19.53 -6.03
N VAL A 49 -0.18 20.19 -5.46
CA VAL A 49 -1.55 19.66 -5.39
C VAL A 49 -2.38 20.38 -6.42
N LEU A 50 -2.86 19.60 -7.38
CA LEU A 50 -3.78 20.07 -8.41
C LEU A 50 -5.23 19.88 -7.95
N PRO A 51 -6.18 20.67 -8.48
CA PRO A 51 -7.59 20.44 -8.27
C PRO A 51 -7.99 19.01 -8.70
N PRO A 52 -8.95 18.37 -8.00
CA PRO A 52 -9.50 17.09 -8.45
C PRO A 52 -9.95 17.16 -9.92
N GLY A 53 -9.57 16.16 -10.72
CA GLY A 53 -9.88 16.11 -12.16
C GLY A 53 -8.98 16.98 -13.05
N SER A 54 -7.97 17.68 -12.51
CA SER A 54 -7.03 18.44 -13.33
C SER A 54 -6.33 17.53 -14.35
N PRO A 55 -6.31 17.91 -15.64
CA PRO A 55 -5.61 17.16 -16.67
C PRO A 55 -4.09 17.39 -16.62
N TRP A 56 -3.58 18.17 -15.68
CA TRP A 56 -2.16 18.50 -15.61
C TRP A 56 -1.42 17.60 -14.62
N ARG A 57 -0.10 17.57 -14.74
CA ARG A 57 0.81 16.98 -13.76
C ARG A 57 2.13 17.77 -13.73
N PRO A 58 2.86 17.81 -12.61
CA PRO A 58 4.22 18.32 -12.60
C PRO A 58 5.06 17.55 -13.62
N ARG A 59 5.91 18.27 -14.36
CA ARG A 59 6.85 17.63 -15.29
C ARG A 59 7.94 16.90 -14.52
N ASP A 60 8.52 17.55 -13.51
CA ASP A 60 9.54 17.01 -12.61
C ASP A 60 9.46 17.67 -11.23
N ALA A 61 9.87 16.95 -10.17
CA ALA A 61 10.13 17.54 -8.86
C ALA A 61 11.53 18.15 -8.85
N GLN A 62 11.68 19.40 -8.43
CA GLN A 62 12.98 20.06 -8.30
C GLN A 62 13.34 20.27 -6.83
N VAL A 63 14.58 19.95 -6.47
CA VAL A 63 15.20 20.35 -5.20
C VAL A 63 15.80 21.73 -5.41
N VAL A 64 15.48 22.67 -4.53
CA VAL A 64 15.98 24.05 -4.61
C VAL A 64 16.52 24.54 -3.27
N GLU A 65 17.55 25.38 -3.34
CA GLU A 65 18.14 26.05 -2.17
C GLU A 65 17.36 27.34 -1.88
N ALA A 66 16.70 27.40 -0.72
CA ALA A 66 15.92 28.57 -0.34
C ALA A 66 16.79 29.84 -0.24
N GLY A 67 16.39 30.92 -0.94
CA GLY A 67 17.04 32.23 -0.87
C GLY A 67 18.09 32.52 -1.96
N ARG A 68 18.35 31.56 -2.85
CA ARG A 68 19.22 31.75 -4.04
C ARG A 68 18.48 31.62 -5.36
N ASP A 69 17.64 30.59 -5.46
CA ASP A 69 17.05 30.21 -6.73
C ASP A 69 15.56 30.56 -6.82
N ASP A 70 15.15 31.03 -8.00
CA ASP A 70 13.76 30.99 -8.40
C ASP A 70 13.46 29.58 -8.92
N LEU A 71 12.57 28.86 -8.24
CA LEU A 71 11.99 27.60 -8.71
C LEU A 71 10.86 27.86 -9.72
N GLU A 72 10.98 27.19 -10.87
CA GLU A 72 9.93 27.08 -11.88
C GLU A 72 9.32 25.69 -11.83
N ILE A 73 8.00 25.62 -11.66
CA ILE A 73 7.25 24.37 -11.73
C ILE A 73 6.51 24.35 -13.08
N VAL A 74 6.95 23.48 -13.98
CA VAL A 74 6.27 23.28 -15.26
C VAL A 74 5.21 22.20 -15.11
N LEU A 75 3.95 22.56 -15.34
CA LEU A 75 2.87 21.60 -15.45
C LEU A 75 2.73 21.16 -16.91
N GLN A 76 2.85 19.86 -17.14
CA GLN A 76 2.57 19.26 -18.44
C GLN A 76 1.12 18.77 -18.45
N ARG A 77 0.40 19.01 -19.55
CA ARG A 77 -0.93 18.44 -19.74
C ARG A 77 -0.73 16.95 -19.96
N ASP A 78 -1.40 16.12 -19.19
CA ASP A 78 -1.46 14.72 -19.52
C ASP A 78 -2.27 14.58 -20.81
N ALA A 79 -1.59 14.14 -21.87
CA ALA A 79 -2.18 14.02 -23.19
C ALA A 79 -3.20 12.87 -23.28
N ARG A 80 -3.23 12.00 -22.25
CA ARG A 80 -4.14 10.85 -22.18
C ARG A 80 -5.46 11.28 -21.54
N PRO A 81 -6.55 11.47 -22.31
CA PRO A 81 -7.84 11.78 -21.73
C PRO A 81 -8.28 10.62 -20.83
N GLY A 82 -8.78 10.96 -19.64
CA GLY A 82 -9.49 9.98 -18.82
C GLY A 82 -10.79 9.56 -19.51
N ARG A 83 -11.29 8.37 -19.18
CA ARG A 83 -12.49 7.77 -19.77
C ARG A 83 -13.53 7.49 -18.70
N ALA A 84 -14.79 7.47 -19.11
CA ALA A 84 -15.87 7.00 -18.26
C ALA A 84 -15.93 5.47 -18.29
N VAL A 85 -15.97 4.85 -17.11
CA VAL A 85 -16.17 3.41 -16.94
C VAL A 85 -17.40 3.22 -16.06
N ARG A 86 -18.33 2.39 -16.52
CA ARG A 86 -19.54 2.04 -15.75
C ARG A 86 -19.41 0.59 -15.31
N VAL A 87 -19.46 0.36 -13.99
CA VAL A 87 -19.36 -0.99 -13.42
C VAL A 87 -20.70 -1.37 -12.80
N ARG A 88 -21.41 -2.31 -13.43
CA ARG A 88 -22.61 -2.90 -12.86
C ARG A 88 -22.24 -3.84 -11.73
N ILE A 89 -22.91 -3.73 -10.59
CA ILE A 89 -22.68 -4.63 -9.46
C ILE A 89 -23.76 -5.69 -9.50
N VAL A 90 -23.37 -6.95 -9.60
CA VAL A 90 -24.32 -8.05 -9.80
C VAL A 90 -24.08 -9.14 -8.78
N ASP A 91 -25.14 -9.79 -8.36
CA ASP A 91 -25.04 -11.02 -7.61
C ASP A 91 -24.35 -12.08 -8.46
N ALA A 92 -23.33 -12.74 -7.92
CA ALA A 92 -22.56 -13.73 -8.67
C ALA A 92 -23.40 -14.95 -9.07
N GLU A 93 -24.43 -15.29 -8.29
CA GLU A 93 -25.30 -16.44 -8.52
C GLU A 93 -26.57 -16.05 -9.31
N THR A 94 -27.33 -15.06 -8.81
CA THR A 94 -28.63 -14.71 -9.41
C THR A 94 -28.51 -13.75 -10.59
N ARG A 95 -27.34 -13.10 -10.75
CA ARG A 95 -27.09 -12.05 -11.76
C ARG A 95 -27.99 -10.82 -11.59
N GLU A 96 -28.72 -10.73 -10.48
CA GLU A 96 -29.52 -9.57 -10.12
C GLU A 96 -28.61 -8.39 -9.78
N THR A 97 -29.04 -7.18 -10.11
CA THR A 97 -28.28 -5.99 -9.80
C THR A 97 -28.34 -5.69 -8.30
N LEU A 98 -27.19 -5.41 -7.72
CA LEU A 98 -27.03 -5.08 -6.31
C LEU A 98 -26.63 -3.60 -6.16
N ARG A 99 -27.04 -3.01 -5.04
CA ARG A 99 -26.70 -1.63 -4.70
C ARG A 99 -25.38 -1.55 -3.94
N ALA A 100 -24.42 -0.78 -4.47
CA ALA A 100 -23.27 -0.35 -3.68
C ALA A 100 -23.68 0.63 -2.58
N LEU A 101 -23.16 0.38 -1.38
CA LEU A 101 -23.17 1.30 -0.25
C LEU A 101 -21.94 2.21 -0.25
N ASP A 102 -20.85 1.76 -0.88
CA ASP A 102 -19.59 2.48 -1.00
C ASP A 102 -18.78 1.90 -2.17
N ALA A 103 -17.93 2.71 -2.80
CA ALA A 103 -16.98 2.22 -3.80
C ALA A 103 -15.70 3.06 -3.81
N GLU A 104 -14.58 2.40 -4.06
CA GLU A 104 -13.27 3.03 -4.09
C GLU A 104 -12.41 2.41 -5.19
N LEU A 105 -11.69 3.25 -5.93
CA LEU A 105 -10.81 2.84 -7.01
C LEU A 105 -9.36 3.14 -6.64
N ALA A 106 -8.46 2.17 -6.79
CA ALA A 106 -7.02 2.39 -6.68
C ALA A 106 -6.30 1.97 -7.97
N TRP A 107 -5.22 2.69 -8.23
CA TRP A 107 -4.25 2.32 -9.24
C TRP A 107 -3.41 1.12 -8.81
N VAL A 108 -3.18 0.20 -9.73
CA VAL A 108 -2.29 -0.95 -9.54
C VAL A 108 -0.95 -0.64 -10.22
N GLY A 109 -0.06 0.04 -9.50
CA GLY A 109 1.28 0.40 -9.98
C GLY A 109 1.99 1.45 -9.10
N SER A 110 3.24 1.77 -9.43
CA SER A 110 4.09 2.71 -8.67
C SER A 110 3.75 4.18 -8.90
N ASP A 111 3.36 4.54 -10.13
CA ASP A 111 3.12 5.92 -10.55
C ASP A 111 1.62 6.20 -10.66
N ALA A 112 0.94 6.19 -9.52
CA ALA A 112 -0.51 6.36 -9.48
C ALA A 112 -0.93 7.72 -10.06
N PRO A 113 -1.82 7.74 -11.08
CA PRO A 113 -2.42 8.98 -11.54
C PRO A 113 -3.30 9.59 -10.43
N PRO A 114 -3.72 10.86 -10.58
CA PRO A 114 -4.76 11.42 -9.72
C PRO A 114 -5.96 10.46 -9.66
N PRO A 115 -6.53 10.24 -8.45
CA PRO A 115 -7.65 9.32 -8.31
C PRO A 115 -8.84 9.83 -9.14
N PRO A 116 -9.49 8.95 -9.91
CA PRO A 116 -10.67 9.32 -10.68
C PRO A 116 -11.83 9.63 -9.75
N ARG A 117 -12.86 10.27 -10.30
CA ARG A 117 -14.10 10.50 -9.56
C ARG A 117 -14.91 9.21 -9.55
N VAL A 118 -15.36 8.81 -8.36
CA VAL A 118 -16.24 7.65 -8.17
C VAL A 118 -17.63 8.15 -7.77
N GLU A 119 -18.64 7.75 -8.53
CA GLU A 119 -20.04 8.08 -8.30
C GLU A 119 -20.86 6.80 -8.11
N LEU A 120 -21.63 6.75 -7.02
CA LEU A 120 -22.48 5.62 -6.69
C LEU A 120 -23.86 5.83 -7.30
N LEU A 121 -24.26 4.92 -8.17
CA LEU A 121 -25.61 4.85 -8.71
C LEU A 121 -26.40 3.73 -8.01
N PRO A 122 -27.74 3.70 -8.16
CA PRO A 122 -28.55 2.64 -7.57
C PRO A 122 -28.15 1.22 -8.01
N ASP A 123 -27.64 1.10 -9.24
CA ASP A 123 -27.43 -0.16 -9.95
C ASP A 123 -25.98 -0.34 -10.47
N ALA A 124 -25.12 0.66 -10.25
CA ALA A 124 -23.77 0.69 -10.80
C ALA A 124 -22.85 1.62 -10.00
N VAL A 125 -21.57 1.58 -10.35
CA VAL A 125 -20.56 2.58 -10.00
C VAL A 125 -20.10 3.24 -11.29
N GLU A 126 -20.16 4.56 -11.36
CA GLU A 126 -19.57 5.33 -12.45
C GLU A 126 -18.23 5.89 -12.02
N LEU A 127 -17.22 5.62 -12.86
CA LEU A 127 -15.85 6.08 -12.68
C LEU A 127 -15.59 7.09 -13.80
N ALA A 128 -15.35 8.35 -13.45
CA ALA A 128 -15.04 9.39 -14.43
C ALA A 128 -13.54 9.70 -14.42
N ASP A 129 -13.01 10.02 -15.60
CA ASP A 129 -11.60 10.35 -15.84
C ASP A 129 -10.61 9.20 -15.52
N VAL A 130 -11.04 7.94 -15.71
CA VAL A 130 -10.17 6.76 -15.54
C VAL A 130 -9.13 6.73 -16.66
N ARG A 131 -7.84 6.77 -16.30
CA ARG A 131 -6.74 6.78 -17.27
C ARG A 131 -6.36 5.35 -17.70
N PRO A 132 -5.74 5.16 -18.87
CA PRO A 132 -5.20 3.86 -19.26
C PRO A 132 -4.23 3.30 -18.22
N GLY A 133 -4.30 2.00 -17.98
CA GLY A 133 -3.51 1.25 -17.02
C GLY A 133 -4.36 0.31 -16.15
N SER A 134 -3.71 -0.30 -15.16
CA SER A 134 -4.35 -1.30 -14.29
C SER A 134 -4.98 -0.66 -13.05
N TRP A 135 -6.23 -1.00 -12.80
CA TRP A 135 -7.06 -0.48 -11.73
C TRP A 135 -7.68 -1.60 -10.93
N ARG A 136 -7.97 -1.28 -9.67
CA ARG A 136 -8.71 -2.12 -8.76
C ARG A 136 -9.87 -1.34 -8.17
N LEU A 137 -11.08 -1.85 -8.36
CA LEU A 137 -12.30 -1.35 -7.76
C LEU A 137 -12.69 -2.22 -6.58
N TRP A 138 -12.92 -1.60 -5.42
CA TRP A 138 -13.65 -2.20 -4.32
C TRP A 138 -15.05 -1.60 -4.26
N ALA A 139 -16.05 -2.43 -4.01
CA ALA A 139 -17.39 -1.94 -3.67
C ALA A 139 -17.90 -2.67 -2.43
N ARG A 140 -18.51 -1.92 -1.50
CA ARG A 140 -19.24 -2.50 -0.37
C ARG A 140 -20.70 -2.63 -0.75
N VAL A 141 -21.26 -3.81 -0.61
CA VAL A 141 -22.60 -4.16 -1.08
C VAL A 141 -23.46 -4.64 0.09
N SER A 142 -24.69 -4.13 0.15
CA SER A 142 -25.61 -4.45 1.24
C SER A 142 -25.86 -5.94 1.34
N GLY A 143 -25.61 -6.53 2.50
CA GLY A 143 -25.84 -7.97 2.77
C GLY A 143 -24.86 -8.94 2.09
N ARG A 144 -23.90 -8.45 1.30
CA ARG A 144 -22.90 -9.29 0.60
C ARG A 144 -21.46 -9.06 1.07
N GLY A 145 -21.18 -7.93 1.73
CA GLY A 145 -19.83 -7.57 2.17
C GLY A 145 -19.13 -6.70 1.13
N ALA A 146 -17.80 -6.74 1.07
CA ALA A 146 -17.05 -6.08 0.01
C ALA A 146 -16.83 -7.03 -1.18
N CYS A 147 -16.69 -6.47 -2.38
CA CYS A 147 -16.36 -7.17 -3.62
C CYS A 147 -15.20 -6.44 -4.30
N LEU A 148 -14.44 -7.16 -5.13
CA LEU A 148 -13.25 -6.64 -5.79
C LEU A 148 -13.29 -6.95 -7.29
N LEU A 149 -12.92 -5.97 -8.11
CA LEU A 149 -12.73 -6.12 -9.55
C LEU A 149 -11.39 -5.51 -9.95
N ASP A 150 -10.54 -6.32 -10.56
CA ASP A 150 -9.33 -5.86 -11.25
C ASP A 150 -9.61 -5.73 -12.74
N PHE A 151 -9.22 -4.61 -13.32
CA PHE A 151 -9.34 -4.38 -14.76
C PHE A 151 -8.19 -3.54 -15.27
N THR A 152 -7.88 -3.70 -16.55
CA THR A 152 -6.93 -2.85 -17.27
C THR A 152 -7.70 -2.07 -18.32
N LEU A 153 -7.43 -0.78 -18.42
CA LEU A 153 -7.95 0.10 -19.45
C LEU A 153 -6.82 0.37 -20.45
N GLU A 154 -7.03 0.02 -21.72
CA GLU A 154 -6.08 0.30 -22.80
C GLU A 154 -6.27 1.72 -23.34
N GLU A 155 -5.28 2.20 -24.11
CA GLU A 155 -5.31 3.57 -24.64
C GLU A 155 -6.47 3.85 -25.57
N ASP A 156 -7.07 2.84 -26.20
CA ASP A 156 -8.14 2.99 -27.21
C ASP A 156 -9.55 2.57 -26.72
N ASP A 157 -9.68 2.03 -25.51
CA ASP A 157 -10.93 1.44 -24.99
C ASP A 157 -12.11 2.41 -24.91
N THR A 158 -13.09 2.31 -25.82
CA THR A 158 -14.33 3.11 -25.77
C THR A 158 -15.11 2.82 -24.48
N PRO A 159 -16.05 3.70 -24.02
CA PRO A 159 -16.66 3.62 -22.70
C PRO A 159 -16.95 2.18 -22.28
N LEU A 160 -16.32 1.76 -21.18
CA LEU A 160 -16.26 0.36 -20.80
C LEU A 160 -17.40 0.07 -19.83
N GLU A 161 -18.27 -0.84 -20.22
CA GLU A 161 -19.23 -1.45 -19.30
C GLU A 161 -18.62 -2.72 -18.72
N LEU A 162 -18.41 -2.72 -17.41
CA LEU A 162 -17.89 -3.86 -16.66
C LEU A 162 -18.95 -4.41 -15.71
N GLU A 163 -18.70 -5.62 -15.24
CA GLU A 163 -19.46 -6.21 -14.16
C GLU A 163 -18.55 -6.55 -12.99
N LEU A 164 -18.98 -6.18 -11.79
CA LEU A 164 -18.40 -6.60 -10.53
C LEU A 164 -19.29 -7.70 -9.94
N PRO A 165 -18.92 -8.99 -10.09
CA PRO A 165 -19.65 -10.07 -9.48
C PRO A 165 -19.40 -10.06 -7.96
N CYS A 166 -20.48 -9.97 -7.21
CA CYS A 166 -20.49 -10.03 -5.76
C CYS A 166 -21.03 -11.38 -5.31
N SER A 167 -20.16 -12.17 -4.70
CA SER A 167 -20.60 -13.33 -3.94
C SER A 167 -21.11 -12.92 -2.58
N GLY A 168 -21.85 -13.83 -1.93
CA GLY A 168 -22.00 -13.78 -0.48
C GLY A 168 -20.64 -13.85 0.22
N ILE A 169 -20.69 -13.67 1.53
CA ILE A 169 -19.54 -13.81 2.43
C ILE A 169 -18.84 -15.16 2.18
N CYS A 170 -17.54 -15.12 1.88
CA CYS A 170 -16.70 -16.31 1.80
C CYS A 170 -16.13 -16.66 3.19
N ARG A 171 -15.57 -17.86 3.30
CA ARG A 171 -14.92 -18.35 4.53
C ARG A 171 -13.56 -18.95 4.18
N ILE A 172 -12.57 -18.73 5.05
CA ILE A 172 -11.31 -19.49 5.01
C ILE A 172 -11.29 -20.36 6.25
N GLU A 173 -11.20 -21.67 6.06
CA GLU A 173 -10.89 -22.61 7.12
C GLU A 173 -9.51 -23.19 6.87
N GLY A 174 -8.81 -23.59 7.91
CA GLY A 174 -7.54 -24.24 7.68
C GLY A 174 -6.96 -24.91 8.90
N ARG A 175 -5.79 -25.50 8.67
CA ARG A 175 -4.99 -26.12 9.73
C ARG A 175 -3.53 -25.74 9.59
N VAL A 176 -2.90 -25.45 10.71
CA VAL A 176 -1.46 -25.32 10.85
C VAL A 176 -0.87 -26.69 11.10
N ALA A 177 -0.09 -27.20 10.14
CA ALA A 177 0.75 -28.37 10.31
C ALA A 177 2.05 -27.96 11.01
N LEU A 178 2.31 -28.59 12.14
CA LEU A 178 3.53 -28.43 12.93
C LEU A 178 4.34 -29.73 12.90
N PRO A 179 5.66 -29.66 13.13
CA PRO A 179 6.46 -30.84 13.45
C PRO A 179 5.87 -31.63 14.63
N ALA A 180 6.01 -32.96 14.62
CA ALA A 180 5.33 -33.86 15.56
C ALA A 180 5.67 -33.63 17.05
N ASP A 181 6.78 -32.96 17.33
CA ASP A 181 7.30 -32.62 18.65
C ASP A 181 6.97 -31.17 19.08
N ALA A 182 6.34 -30.38 18.20
CA ALA A 182 6.00 -28.99 18.49
C ALA A 182 4.58 -28.88 19.08
N GLY A 183 4.46 -28.10 20.16
CA GLY A 183 3.15 -27.68 20.65
C GLY A 183 2.49 -26.72 19.66
N VAL A 184 1.15 -26.71 19.62
CA VAL A 184 0.42 -25.76 18.78
C VAL A 184 0.63 -24.33 19.31
N PRO A 185 1.14 -23.40 18.49
CA PRO A 185 1.27 -22.02 18.91
C PRO A 185 -0.11 -21.45 19.23
N ARG A 186 -0.28 -20.84 20.42
CA ARG A 186 -1.54 -20.25 20.87
C ARG A 186 -1.74 -18.80 20.38
N ASP A 187 -1.18 -18.48 19.22
CA ASP A 187 -1.22 -17.15 18.64
C ASP A 187 -2.29 -17.09 17.52
N TRP A 188 -2.27 -16.01 16.72
CA TRP A 188 -3.27 -15.73 15.70
C TRP A 188 -2.71 -16.03 14.28
N ILE A 189 -3.55 -16.60 13.41
CA ILE A 189 -3.35 -16.48 11.95
C ILE A 189 -3.81 -15.10 11.52
N VAL A 190 -2.98 -14.47 10.71
CA VAL A 190 -3.16 -13.15 10.16
C VAL A 190 -3.35 -13.29 8.65
N ALA A 191 -4.56 -13.05 8.14
CA ALA A 191 -4.83 -13.02 6.71
C ALA A 191 -4.82 -11.58 6.18
N SER A 192 -3.91 -11.31 5.27
CA SER A 192 -3.77 -10.04 4.58
C SER A 192 -4.15 -10.22 3.11
N VAL A 193 -4.88 -9.29 2.50
CA VAL A 193 -5.11 -9.32 1.05
C VAL A 193 -3.73 -9.20 0.34
N PHE A 194 -3.41 -10.15 -0.54
CA PHE A 194 -2.04 -10.38 -1.01
C PHE A 194 -1.58 -9.41 -2.11
N GLN A 195 -2.49 -8.84 -2.90
CA GLN A 195 -2.09 -8.00 -4.02
C GLN A 195 -2.37 -6.53 -3.73
N GLY A 196 -1.40 -5.67 -4.03
CA GLY A 196 -1.58 -4.22 -4.19
C GLY A 196 -1.75 -3.42 -2.89
N PRO A 197 -1.77 -2.07 -3.00
CA PRO A 197 -2.20 -1.24 -1.88
C PRO A 197 -3.55 -1.77 -1.41
N GLY A 198 -3.68 -2.08 -0.12
CA GLY A 198 -4.94 -2.48 0.48
C GLY A 198 -6.05 -1.45 0.18
N PRO A 199 -7.32 -1.76 0.50
CA PRO A 199 -8.41 -0.81 0.31
C PRO A 199 -7.98 0.55 0.90
N PRO A 200 -8.09 1.66 0.15
CA PRO A 200 -7.48 2.89 0.60
C PRO A 200 -8.03 3.34 1.96
N GLY A 201 -7.21 4.09 2.70
CA GLY A 201 -7.43 4.33 4.13
C GLY A 201 -8.69 5.13 4.51
N ARG A 202 -9.59 5.45 3.57
CA ARG A 202 -10.77 6.32 3.76
C ARG A 202 -12.04 5.59 4.22
N TRP A 203 -12.05 4.26 4.34
CA TRP A 203 -13.21 3.52 4.87
C TRP A 203 -13.02 3.19 6.38
N PRO A 204 -13.45 4.07 7.30
CA PRO A 204 -13.26 3.86 8.74
C PRO A 204 -14.02 2.64 9.28
N GLY A 205 -15.11 2.21 8.63
CA GLY A 205 -15.85 0.99 8.99
C GLY A 205 -15.13 -0.29 8.60
N LEU A 206 -14.44 -0.31 7.46
CA LEU A 206 -13.57 -1.45 7.12
C LEU A 206 -12.33 -1.49 8.02
N ARG A 207 -11.81 -0.39 8.57
CA ARG A 207 -10.66 -0.47 9.51
C ARG A 207 -10.89 -1.37 10.75
N GLY A 208 -12.15 -1.66 11.09
CA GLY A 208 -12.52 -2.62 12.14
C GLY A 208 -12.79 -4.04 11.62
N GLU A 209 -13.39 -4.18 10.43
CA GLU A 209 -13.88 -5.48 9.91
C GLU A 209 -13.12 -6.04 8.67
N TYR A 210 -12.47 -5.21 7.83
CA TYR A 210 -11.90 -5.66 6.53
C TYR A 210 -10.74 -4.80 5.95
N GLY A 211 -10.28 -3.75 6.62
CA GLY A 211 -9.41 -2.71 6.08
C GLY A 211 -8.09 -2.65 6.85
N SER A 212 -6.99 -2.99 6.18
CA SER A 212 -5.57 -2.91 6.57
C SER A 212 -5.13 -3.48 7.93
N ARG A 213 -6.05 -3.76 8.86
CA ARG A 213 -5.86 -4.79 9.88
C ARG A 213 -6.13 -6.10 9.19
N ALA A 214 -5.06 -6.80 8.90
CA ALA A 214 -5.13 -8.18 8.50
C ALA A 214 -6.11 -8.93 9.42
N MET A 215 -7.01 -9.72 8.82
CA MET A 215 -8.03 -10.46 9.55
C MET A 215 -7.30 -11.43 10.46
N ARG A 216 -7.67 -11.45 11.74
CA ARG A 216 -7.02 -12.32 12.71
C ARG A 216 -7.98 -13.41 13.12
N SER A 217 -7.52 -14.65 13.07
CA SER A 217 -8.23 -15.79 13.62
C SER A 217 -7.32 -16.50 14.61
N PRO A 218 -7.77 -16.79 15.84
CA PRO A 218 -6.98 -17.58 16.77
C PRO A 218 -6.77 -18.99 16.21
N VAL A 219 -5.58 -19.55 16.45
CA VAL A 219 -5.31 -20.98 16.18
C VAL A 219 -5.83 -21.79 17.37
N ALA A 220 -6.75 -22.71 17.12
CA ALA A 220 -7.25 -23.65 18.13
C ALA A 220 -6.16 -24.65 18.54
N GLU A 221 -6.37 -25.37 19.65
CA GLU A 221 -5.38 -26.33 20.18
C GLU A 221 -5.05 -27.49 19.24
N ASP A 222 -5.93 -27.80 18.28
CA ASP A 222 -5.69 -28.81 17.25
C ASP A 222 -5.02 -28.24 15.97
N GLY A 223 -4.64 -26.97 16.01
CA GLY A 223 -4.05 -26.24 14.90
C GLY A 223 -5.06 -25.68 13.90
N SER A 224 -6.37 -25.88 14.11
CA SER A 224 -7.39 -25.33 13.21
C SER A 224 -7.59 -23.83 13.38
N PHE A 225 -7.99 -23.15 12.30
CA PHE A 225 -8.40 -21.75 12.32
C PHE A 225 -9.55 -21.53 11.34
N ALA A 226 -10.36 -20.51 11.60
CA ALA A 226 -11.45 -20.12 10.73
C ALA A 226 -11.60 -18.59 10.67
N MET A 227 -11.70 -18.07 9.46
CA MET A 227 -12.00 -16.67 9.18
C MET A 227 -13.34 -16.63 8.48
N ASP A 228 -14.34 -16.20 9.22
CA ASP A 228 -15.62 -15.83 8.67
C ASP A 228 -15.50 -14.45 8.02
N THR A 229 -16.45 -14.08 7.15
CA THR A 229 -16.48 -12.73 6.57
C THR A 229 -15.25 -12.42 5.72
N VAL A 230 -14.89 -13.32 4.81
CA VAL A 230 -13.81 -13.09 3.83
C VAL A 230 -14.42 -12.68 2.48
N VAL A 231 -13.75 -11.77 1.77
CA VAL A 231 -14.15 -11.35 0.42
C VAL A 231 -13.50 -12.28 -0.59
N ALA A 232 -14.10 -12.50 -1.75
CA ALA A 232 -13.43 -13.23 -2.82
C ALA A 232 -12.16 -12.49 -3.28
N GLY A 233 -11.08 -13.23 -3.54
CA GLY A 233 -9.84 -12.67 -4.06
C GLY A 233 -8.57 -13.30 -3.49
N PRO A 234 -7.39 -12.74 -3.84
CA PRO A 234 -6.11 -13.26 -3.40
C PRO A 234 -5.76 -12.82 -1.97
N TYR A 235 -5.42 -13.79 -1.12
CA TYR A 235 -4.98 -13.59 0.26
C TYR A 235 -3.59 -14.18 0.50
N ARG A 236 -2.89 -13.58 1.45
CA ARG A 236 -1.69 -14.07 2.09
C ARG A 236 -2.07 -14.40 3.52
N LEU A 237 -1.98 -15.67 3.86
CA LEU A 237 -2.16 -16.15 5.21
C LEU A 237 -0.79 -16.21 5.87
N GLU A 238 -0.64 -15.57 7.02
CA GLU A 238 0.60 -15.57 7.79
C GLU A 238 0.33 -16.05 9.21
N LEU A 239 1.15 -16.96 9.70
CA LEU A 239 1.28 -17.28 11.11
C LEU A 239 2.58 -16.66 11.58
N ILE A 240 2.55 -15.86 12.64
CA ILE A 240 3.74 -15.42 13.36
C ILE A 240 3.44 -15.69 14.83
N ALA A 241 4.08 -16.70 15.41
CA ALA A 241 3.77 -17.17 16.74
C ALA A 241 5.03 -17.66 17.44
N ASP A 242 5.47 -16.97 18.49
CA ASP A 242 6.74 -17.24 19.19
C ASP A 242 7.93 -17.38 18.21
N ASP A 243 8.48 -18.59 18.10
CA ASP A 243 9.58 -18.96 17.20
C ASP A 243 9.09 -19.67 15.93
N TRP A 244 7.79 -19.65 15.63
CA TRP A 244 7.18 -20.28 14.46
C TRP A 244 6.66 -19.25 13.45
N ILE A 245 6.87 -19.55 12.18
CA ILE A 245 6.33 -18.79 11.07
C ILE A 245 5.75 -19.72 10.01
N ALA A 246 4.64 -19.31 9.42
CA ALA A 246 4.07 -19.95 8.23
C ALA A 246 3.54 -18.87 7.29
N SER A 247 3.62 -19.10 5.99
CA SER A 247 3.04 -18.22 4.98
C SER A 247 2.46 -19.04 3.85
N ALA A 248 1.27 -18.68 3.38
CA ALA A 248 0.70 -19.24 2.16
C ALA A 248 -0.06 -18.18 1.38
N ARG A 249 -0.07 -18.34 0.06
CA ARG A 249 -0.94 -17.57 -0.83
C ARG A 249 -2.13 -18.43 -1.21
N VAL A 250 -3.30 -17.83 -1.14
CA VAL A 250 -4.54 -18.49 -1.48
C VAL A 250 -5.41 -17.56 -2.29
N VAL A 251 -6.30 -18.13 -3.11
CA VAL A 251 -7.34 -17.37 -3.80
C VAL A 251 -8.67 -17.90 -3.29
N VAL A 252 -9.47 -17.01 -2.72
CA VAL A 252 -10.80 -17.33 -2.23
C VAL A 252 -11.77 -17.08 -3.36
N GLU A 253 -12.40 -18.14 -3.85
CA GLU A 253 -13.39 -18.02 -4.91
C GLU A 253 -14.73 -17.48 -4.37
N PRO A 254 -15.50 -16.75 -5.19
CA PRO A 254 -16.81 -16.22 -4.81
C PRO A 254 -17.75 -17.27 -4.21
N GLY A 255 -18.23 -17.03 -2.98
CA GLY A 255 -19.24 -17.86 -2.31
C GLY A 255 -18.72 -19.22 -1.83
N THR A 256 -17.40 -19.41 -1.79
CA THR A 256 -16.78 -20.67 -1.39
C THR A 256 -16.24 -20.63 0.05
N THR A 257 -16.09 -21.82 0.63
CA THR A 257 -15.20 -22.03 1.79
C THR A 257 -13.89 -22.59 1.27
N LEU A 258 -12.81 -21.84 1.46
CA LEU A 258 -11.47 -22.29 1.12
C LEU A 258 -10.87 -23.07 2.29
N GLU A 259 -10.40 -24.29 2.03
CA GLU A 259 -9.56 -25.03 2.97
C GLU A 259 -8.06 -24.72 2.74
N ALA A 260 -7.42 -24.08 3.71
CA ALA A 260 -6.01 -23.72 3.70
C ALA A 260 -5.18 -24.66 4.59
N ARG A 261 -3.96 -24.98 4.15
CA ARG A 261 -2.98 -25.68 4.98
C ARG A 261 -1.72 -24.84 5.09
N LEU A 262 -1.35 -24.51 6.32
CA LEU A 262 -0.14 -23.77 6.62
C LEU A 262 0.88 -24.73 7.21
N ARG A 263 2.11 -24.75 6.69
CA ARG A 263 3.20 -25.49 7.31
C ARG A 263 4.01 -24.51 8.14
N ALA A 264 3.92 -24.65 9.46
CA ALA A 264 4.72 -23.86 10.37
C ALA A 264 6.13 -24.45 10.45
N GLU A 265 7.11 -23.55 10.37
CA GLU A 265 8.52 -23.88 10.53
C GLU A 265 9.13 -22.94 11.56
N ARG A 266 10.22 -23.35 12.22
CA ARG A 266 10.90 -22.45 13.15
C ARG A 266 11.46 -21.27 12.36
N ALA A 267 11.10 -20.06 12.75
CA ALA A 267 11.68 -18.84 12.21
C ALA A 267 13.20 -18.85 12.41
N GLY A 268 13.93 -18.35 11.43
CA GLY A 268 15.29 -17.85 11.69
C GLY A 268 15.21 -16.42 12.20
N GLU A 269 16.30 -15.91 12.72
CA GLU A 269 16.40 -14.52 13.19
C GLU A 269 17.41 -13.77 12.32
N LEU A 270 17.02 -12.62 11.76
CA LEU A 270 17.95 -11.65 11.20
C LEU A 270 18.30 -10.63 12.27
N LEU A 271 19.59 -10.54 12.59
CA LEU A 271 20.16 -9.55 13.49
C LEU A 271 20.95 -8.53 12.66
N LEU A 272 20.38 -7.34 12.48
CA LEU A 272 21.07 -6.20 11.85
C LEU A 272 21.81 -5.41 12.92
N ARG A 273 23.08 -5.12 12.69
CA ARG A 273 23.93 -4.31 13.58
C ARG A 273 24.52 -3.14 12.83
N GLY A 274 24.69 -2.01 13.48
CA GLY A 274 25.40 -0.89 12.86
C GLY A 274 25.99 0.07 13.88
N ALA A 275 26.88 0.94 13.41
CA ALA A 275 27.45 2.01 14.24
C ALA A 275 26.49 3.20 14.37
N LEU A 276 26.66 3.98 15.43
CA LEU A 276 26.00 5.27 15.59
C LEU A 276 26.52 6.32 14.59
N PRO A 277 25.70 7.32 14.21
CA PRO A 277 24.31 7.56 14.65
C PRO A 277 23.27 6.64 13.96
N ILE A 278 22.14 6.40 14.63
CA ILE A 278 20.98 5.75 13.99
C ILE A 278 20.23 6.81 13.16
N PRO A 279 19.98 6.58 11.86
CA PRO A 279 19.11 7.43 11.06
C PRO A 279 17.70 7.51 11.65
N GLU A 280 17.17 8.72 11.82
CA GLU A 280 15.79 8.90 12.29
C GLU A 280 14.81 8.24 11.30
N GLY A 281 13.85 7.48 11.82
CA GLY A 281 12.81 6.86 10.97
C GLY A 281 13.28 5.64 10.18
N LEU A 282 14.22 4.87 10.71
CA LEU A 282 14.73 3.66 10.05
C LEU A 282 13.61 2.64 9.80
N SER A 283 13.48 2.21 8.55
CA SER A 283 12.56 1.15 8.12
C SER A 283 13.32 0.04 7.40
N LEU A 284 12.88 -1.19 7.59
CA LEU A 284 13.39 -2.39 6.95
C LEU A 284 12.39 -2.86 5.90
N TRP A 285 12.80 -2.87 4.65
CA TRP A 285 12.13 -3.63 3.60
C TRP A 285 12.66 -5.05 3.60
N LEU A 286 11.76 -6.00 3.45
CA LEU A 286 12.05 -7.42 3.28
C LEU A 286 11.34 -7.93 2.04
N SER A 287 12.04 -8.74 1.26
CA SER A 287 11.49 -9.49 0.14
C SER A 287 11.95 -10.93 0.23
N ASP A 288 10.99 -11.84 0.25
CA ASP A 288 11.22 -13.30 0.26
C ASP A 288 11.55 -13.87 -1.13
N GLY A 289 11.66 -13.01 -2.15
CA GLY A 289 11.90 -13.42 -3.54
C GLY A 289 10.73 -14.15 -4.21
N VAL A 290 9.75 -14.61 -3.44
CA VAL A 290 8.51 -15.24 -3.93
C VAL A 290 7.45 -14.18 -4.21
N GLY A 291 7.68 -12.92 -3.82
CA GLY A 291 6.84 -11.74 -4.12
C GLY A 291 6.11 -11.17 -2.90
N GLY A 292 6.50 -11.58 -1.69
CA GLY A 292 6.07 -10.92 -0.46
C GLY A 292 7.03 -9.78 -0.17
N GLU A 293 6.62 -8.54 -0.45
CA GLU A 293 7.39 -7.35 -0.11
C GLU A 293 6.70 -6.58 1.00
N ALA A 294 7.42 -6.29 2.08
CA ALA A 294 6.87 -5.56 3.21
C ALA A 294 7.90 -4.60 3.82
N TRP A 295 7.40 -3.42 4.20
CA TRP A 295 8.15 -2.46 4.98
C TRP A 295 7.78 -2.57 6.46
N HIS A 296 8.79 -2.76 7.30
CA HIS A 296 8.67 -2.86 8.74
C HIS A 296 9.37 -1.67 9.38
N TRP A 297 8.63 -0.93 10.22
CA TRP A 297 9.25 0.06 11.09
C TRP A 297 10.18 -0.63 12.07
N LEU A 298 11.40 -0.12 12.16
CA LEU A 298 12.37 -0.64 13.11
C LEU A 298 12.34 0.17 14.39
N ARG A 299 12.63 -0.53 15.49
CA ARG A 299 12.95 0.07 16.77
C ARG A 299 14.33 -0.46 17.15
N PRO A 300 15.41 0.18 16.67
CA PRO A 300 16.76 -0.25 17.01
C PRO A 300 16.99 -0.13 18.50
N GLU A 301 17.60 -1.15 19.08
CA GLU A 301 18.07 -1.14 20.46
C GLU A 301 19.51 -0.67 20.49
N LEU A 302 19.86 0.24 21.40
CA LEU A 302 21.23 0.71 21.56
C LEU A 302 22.06 -0.34 22.29
N VAL A 303 23.18 -0.75 21.71
CA VAL A 303 24.09 -1.74 22.28
C VAL A 303 25.52 -1.22 22.17
N GLY A 304 26.09 -0.80 23.31
CA GLY A 304 27.41 -0.20 23.35
C GLY A 304 27.50 1.09 22.52
N ALA A 305 28.41 1.11 21.53
CA ALA A 305 28.61 2.23 20.61
C ALA A 305 27.80 2.11 19.29
N GLY A 306 26.89 1.14 19.22
CA GLY A 306 26.10 0.85 18.03
C GLY A 306 24.63 0.59 18.34
N TRP A 307 23.97 -0.05 17.40
CA TRP A 307 22.57 -0.41 17.48
C TRP A 307 22.34 -1.81 16.91
N GLU A 308 21.27 -2.44 17.37
CA GLU A 308 20.84 -3.77 16.92
C GLU A 308 19.34 -3.79 16.62
N VAL A 309 18.95 -4.57 15.61
CA VAL A 309 17.55 -4.89 15.31
C VAL A 309 17.44 -6.38 15.05
N ARG A 310 16.52 -7.04 15.77
CA ARG A 310 16.19 -8.45 15.56
C ARG A 310 14.86 -8.59 14.85
N ARG A 311 14.79 -9.49 13.87
CA ARG A 311 13.54 -9.85 13.18
C ARG A 311 13.47 -11.33 12.94
N ALA A 312 12.38 -11.96 13.37
CA ALA A 312 12.05 -13.32 12.99
C ALA A 312 11.61 -13.36 11.53
N LEU A 313 12.20 -14.25 10.73
CA LEU A 313 11.96 -14.38 9.30
C LEU A 313 11.71 -15.84 8.90
N PRO A 314 10.94 -16.07 7.82
CA PRO A 314 10.80 -17.42 7.29
C PRO A 314 12.14 -17.92 6.74
N PRO A 315 12.45 -19.22 6.87
CA PRO A 315 13.62 -19.81 6.23
C PRO A 315 13.62 -19.58 4.71
N GLY A 316 14.80 -19.42 4.12
CA GLY A 316 14.99 -19.17 2.70
C GLY A 316 15.80 -17.91 2.40
N ASP A 317 15.96 -17.63 1.12
CA ASP A 317 16.69 -16.45 0.66
C ASP A 317 15.85 -15.18 0.88
N GLN A 318 16.37 -14.27 1.70
CA GLN A 318 15.74 -12.99 1.99
C GLN A 318 16.58 -11.87 1.39
N ARG A 319 15.94 -10.96 0.67
CA ARG A 319 16.51 -9.65 0.34
C ARG A 319 16.02 -8.64 1.36
N TRP A 320 16.90 -7.73 1.74
CA TRP A 320 16.58 -6.68 2.69
C TRP A 320 17.14 -5.34 2.23
N ALA A 321 16.44 -4.27 2.58
CA ALA A 321 16.90 -2.91 2.39
C ALA A 321 16.52 -2.06 3.60
N LEU A 322 17.45 -1.25 4.08
CA LEU A 322 17.21 -0.24 5.09
C LEU A 322 17.02 1.10 4.39
N ALA A 323 15.92 1.77 4.67
CA ALA A 323 15.66 3.10 4.17
C ALA A 323 15.23 4.04 5.28
N GLN A 324 15.52 5.32 5.10
CA GLN A 324 14.98 6.36 5.95
C GLN A 324 13.52 6.63 5.56
N ARG A 325 12.59 6.58 6.51
CA ARG A 325 11.18 6.93 6.26
C ARG A 325 10.67 7.87 7.32
N THR A 326 9.88 8.86 6.92
CA THR A 326 9.23 9.76 7.88
C THR A 326 8.22 8.98 8.72
N PRO A 327 8.26 9.06 10.07
CA PRO A 327 7.39 8.30 10.95
C PRO A 327 5.90 8.37 10.58
N PRO A 328 5.12 7.31 10.85
CA PRO A 328 3.69 7.31 10.60
C PRO A 328 3.02 8.39 11.47
N GLY A 329 2.48 9.41 10.81
CA GLY A 329 1.96 10.65 11.42
C GLY A 329 1.80 11.78 10.40
N SER A 330 2.54 11.71 9.28
CA SER A 330 2.29 12.53 8.10
C SER A 330 1.03 12.04 7.37
N ALA A 331 0.18 12.98 6.92
CA ALA A 331 -1.14 12.69 6.33
C ALA A 331 -1.12 11.88 5.01
N ARG A 332 0.06 11.51 4.49
CA ARG A 332 0.22 10.62 3.34
C ARG A 332 1.46 9.74 3.53
N PRO A 333 1.40 8.44 3.23
CA PRO A 333 2.60 7.61 3.14
C PRO A 333 3.52 8.22 2.08
N LEU A 334 4.68 8.70 2.52
CA LEU A 334 5.72 9.13 1.59
C LEU A 334 6.32 7.90 0.90
N PRO A 335 6.82 8.06 -0.34
CA PRO A 335 7.67 7.04 -0.93
C PRO A 335 8.80 6.69 0.04
N PRO A 336 9.33 5.45 -0.01
CA PRO A 336 10.52 5.12 0.78
C PRO A 336 11.60 6.18 0.48
N GLY A 337 12.24 6.70 1.54
CA GLY A 337 13.38 7.59 1.36
C GLY A 337 14.58 6.84 0.79
N PRO A 338 15.76 7.47 0.73
CA PRO A 338 16.94 6.82 0.16
C PRO A 338 17.21 5.49 0.87
N VAL A 339 17.51 4.47 0.07
CA VAL A 339 18.04 3.20 0.57
C VAL A 339 19.45 3.48 1.10
N LEU A 340 19.63 3.25 2.40
CA LEU A 340 20.87 3.50 3.13
C LEU A 340 21.81 2.30 3.08
N ALA A 341 21.24 1.10 3.02
CA ALA A 341 21.95 -0.17 2.90
C ALA A 341 21.00 -1.25 2.36
N GLU A 342 21.53 -2.23 1.64
CA GLU A 342 20.76 -3.37 1.15
C GLU A 342 21.64 -4.62 1.04
N GLY A 343 21.03 -5.79 1.01
CA GLY A 343 21.74 -7.06 0.90
C GLY A 343 20.83 -8.27 0.78
N GLY A 344 21.46 -9.45 0.76
CA GLY A 344 20.79 -10.75 0.76
C GLY A 344 21.29 -11.63 1.90
N VAL A 345 20.43 -12.45 2.48
CA VAL A 345 20.76 -13.42 3.52
C VAL A 345 19.91 -14.68 3.37
N ALA A 346 20.55 -15.84 3.39
CA ALA A 346 19.86 -17.12 3.43
C ALA A 346 19.51 -17.46 4.89
N ILE A 347 18.27 -17.21 5.28
CA ILE A 347 17.78 -17.48 6.64
C ILE A 347 17.59 -18.98 6.83
N GLN A 348 18.22 -19.52 7.87
CA GLN A 348 18.08 -20.91 8.28
C GLN A 348 17.14 -21.01 9.48
N SER A 349 16.29 -22.04 9.46
CA SER A 349 15.32 -22.30 10.53
C SER A 349 16.01 -22.42 11.89
N GLY A 350 15.52 -21.64 12.88
CA GLY A 350 16.03 -21.65 14.25
C GLY A 350 17.44 -21.08 14.45
N ARG A 351 18.02 -20.39 13.46
CA ARG A 351 19.35 -19.77 13.56
C ARG A 351 19.28 -18.25 13.49
N THR A 352 20.16 -17.58 14.24
CA THR A 352 20.40 -16.14 14.10
C THR A 352 21.48 -15.89 13.05
N HIS A 353 21.16 -15.03 12.10
CA HIS A 353 22.04 -14.53 11.06
C HIS A 353 22.36 -13.06 11.32
N THR A 354 23.62 -12.79 11.61
CA THR A 354 24.09 -11.42 11.89
C THR A 354 24.57 -10.75 10.61
N VAL A 355 24.12 -9.53 10.38
CA VAL A 355 24.56 -8.67 9.27
C VAL A 355 25.02 -7.35 9.85
N GLU A 356 26.30 -7.02 9.61
CA GLU A 356 26.87 -5.72 9.94
C GLU A 356 26.52 -4.73 8.82
N VAL A 357 25.89 -3.63 9.20
CA VAL A 357 25.38 -2.56 8.34
C VAL A 357 26.34 -1.38 8.42
N SER A 358 26.97 -1.09 7.30
CA SER A 358 27.65 0.18 7.05
C SER A 358 26.76 1.06 6.17
N TRP A 359 26.65 2.33 6.52
CA TRP A 359 25.98 3.33 5.69
C TRP A 359 26.86 3.66 4.48
N ASN A 360 26.25 3.70 3.30
CA ASN A 360 26.93 4.16 2.08
C ASN A 360 27.20 5.66 2.08
#